data_AF-A0A925V150-F1
#
_entry.id   AF-A0A925V150-F1
#
_cell.length_a   1.000
_cell.length_b   1.000
_cell.length_c   1.000
_cell.angle_alpha   90.00
_cell.angle_beta   90.00
_cell.angle_gamma   90.00
#
_symmetry.space_group_name_H-M   'P 1'
#
loop_
_entity.id
_entity.type
_entity.pdbx_description
1 polymer ?
#
loop_
_entity_poly.entity_id
_entity_poly.type
_entity_poly.pdbx_seq_one_letter_code
_entity_poly.pdbx_strand_id
1 'polypeptide(L)' 'PAPAARSAPSMPEVGANDPCPCGSGKRYKKCHGARKAS' A
#
# COMPACT_ATOMS: atom_id res chain seq x y z
N PRO A 1 19.73 19.70 19.46
CA PRO A 1 19.38 18.25 19.51
C PRO A 1 18.13 18.02 18.64
N ALA A 2 18.31 17.52 17.42
CA ALA A 2 17.19 17.20 16.53
C ALA A 2 16.61 15.83 16.93
N PRO A 3 15.29 15.68 17.14
CA PRO A 3 14.72 14.35 17.33
C PRO A 3 14.80 13.59 16.02
N ALA A 4 15.57 12.49 16.03
CA ALA A 4 15.56 11.47 15.01
C ALA A 4 14.12 11.05 14.69
N ALA A 5 13.79 10.99 13.40
CA ALA A 5 12.52 10.56 12.87
C ALA A 5 12.06 9.27 13.54
N ARG A 6 11.03 9.35 14.39
CA ARG A 6 10.35 8.17 14.91
C ARG A 6 9.58 7.59 13.74
N SER A 7 10.01 6.41 13.30
CA SER A 7 9.37 5.60 12.28
C SER A 7 7.86 5.59 12.50
N ALA A 8 7.12 6.05 11.49
CA ALA A 8 5.68 5.92 11.45
C ALA A 8 5.28 4.45 11.65
N PRO A 9 4.13 4.18 12.30
CA PRO A 9 3.61 2.83 12.36
C PRO A 9 3.44 2.33 10.93
N SER A 10 4.15 1.25 10.59
CA SER A 10 3.93 0.48 9.38
C SER A 10 2.51 -0.07 9.44
N MET A 11 1.53 0.73 9.01
CA MET A 11 0.27 0.14 8.55
C MET A 11 0.66 -1.00 7.61
N PRO A 12 -0.02 -2.16 7.67
CA PRO A 12 0.23 -3.22 6.72
C PRO A 12 -0.07 -2.65 5.34
N GLU A 13 0.98 -2.17 4.67
CA GLU A 13 0.90 -1.64 3.32
C GLU A 13 0.53 -2.84 2.49
N VAL A 14 -0.76 -2.96 2.14
CA VAL A 14 -1.24 -3.99 1.21
C VAL A 14 -0.35 -3.89 -0.01
N GLY A 15 0.46 -4.92 -0.20
CA GLY A 15 1.47 -4.92 -1.23
C GLY A 15 0.81 -4.66 -2.58
N ALA A 16 1.47 -3.90 -3.45
CA ALA A 16 0.97 -3.66 -4.80
C ALA A 16 0.56 -4.97 -5.53
N ASN A 17 1.22 -6.10 -5.23
CA ASN A 17 0.91 -7.39 -5.85
C ASN A 17 -0.10 -8.26 -5.10
N ASP A 18 -0.46 -7.93 -3.86
CA ASP A 18 -1.40 -8.71 -3.04
C ASP A 18 -2.80 -8.75 -3.65
N PRO A 19 -3.61 -9.77 -3.34
CA PRO A 19 -5.02 -9.80 -3.72
C PRO A 19 -5.75 -8.59 -3.15
N CYS A 20 -6.60 -7.95 -3.96
CA CYS A 20 -7.31 -6.76 -3.54
C CYS A 20 -8.41 -7.12 -2.52
N PRO A 21 -8.47 -6.45 -1.35
CA PRO A 21 -9.40 -6.80 -0.27
C PRO A 21 -10.88 -6.57 -0.62
N CYS A 22 -11.18 -5.94 -1.76
CA CYS A 22 -12.56 -5.76 -2.26
C CYS A 22 -13.17 -7.03 -2.90
N GLY A 23 -12.46 -8.16 -2.91
CA GLY A 23 -13.00 -9.43 -3.41
C GLY A 23 -13.08 -9.55 -4.93
N SER A 24 -12.52 -8.60 -5.70
CA SER A 24 -12.61 -8.62 -7.17
C SER A 24 -11.69 -9.64 -7.85
N GLY A 25 -10.90 -10.41 -7.10
CA GLY A 25 -9.90 -11.36 -7.64
C GLY A 25 -8.70 -10.72 -8.34
N LYS A 26 -8.63 -9.38 -8.38
CA LYS A 26 -7.54 -8.61 -9.00
C LYS A 26 -6.45 -8.30 -7.98
N ARG A 27 -5.20 -8.10 -8.44
CA ARG A 27 -4.12 -7.57 -7.58
C ARG A 27 -4.40 -6.14 -7.16
N TYR A 28 -3.98 -5.75 -5.96
CA TYR A 28 -4.21 -4.44 -5.37
C TYR A 28 -3.78 -3.31 -6.32
N LYS A 29 -2.57 -3.36 -6.90
CA LYS A 29 -2.08 -2.38 -7.91
C LYS A 29 -2.87 -2.29 -9.20
N LYS A 30 -3.75 -3.26 -9.48
CA LYS A 30 -4.63 -3.29 -10.66
C LYS A 30 -6.09 -2.98 -10.29
N CYS A 31 -6.35 -2.63 -9.04
CA CYS A 31 -7.68 -2.34 -8.51
C CYS A 31 -7.58 -1.10 -7.59
N HIS A 32 -7.79 -1.23 -6.29
CA HIS A 32 -7.82 -0.08 -5.36
C HIS A 32 -6.44 0.56 -5.12
N GLY A 33 -5.35 -0.17 -5.36
CA GLY A 33 -3.98 0.33 -5.32
C GLY A 33 -3.44 0.79 -6.67
N ALA A 34 -4.30 0.96 -7.69
CA ALA A 34 -3.92 1.41 -9.02
C ALA A 34 -3.54 2.90 -9.02
N ARG A 35 -2.37 3.22 -8.48
CA ARG A 35 -1.72 4.51 -8.62
C ARG A 35 -1.06 4.53 -10.01
N LYS A 36 -1.80 4.91 -11.05
CA LYS A 36 -1.22 5.14 -12.37
C LYS A 36 -0.27 6.33 -12.27
N ALA A 37 1.01 6.08 -12.04
CA ALA A 37 2.06 6.95 -12.51
C ALA A 37 2.26 6.60 -13.98
N SER A 38 1.78 7.46 -14.87
CA SER A 38 2.19 7.43 -16.28
C SER A 38 3.68 7.77 -16.37
#